data_AF-A0A151E749-F1
#
_entry.id   AF-A0A151E749-F1
#
_cell.length_a   1.000
_cell.length_b   1.000
_cell.length_c   1.000
_cell.angle_alpha   90.00
_cell.angle_beta   90.00
_cell.angle_gamma   90.00
#
_symmetry.space_group_name_H-M   'P 1'
#
loop_
_entity.id
_entity.type
_entity.pdbx_description
1 polymer ?
#
loop_
_entity_poly.entity_id
_entity_poly.type
_entity_poly.pdbx_seq_one_letter_code
_entity_poly.pdbx_strand_id
1 'polypeptide(L)'
;MNSIIKLDTRGRLVIPNEFREALDLKEGDNVLVSLDSKTNTISISPIYGKDNDLVKMEIEFGDTPGCLAKIATKLAELKIDLIMTESKSFERGTKARWDIIADISKSEFSINQIKNELLKTNFVEQASITQISRGRLHP
;
A
#
# COMPACT_ATOMS: atom_id res chain seq x y z
N MET A 1 1.30 -0.09 -22.76
CA MET A 1 1.59 1.14 -23.53
C MET A 1 2.70 1.87 -22.81
N ASN A 2 3.70 2.39 -23.53
CA ASN A 2 4.85 3.08 -22.93
C ASN A 2 4.94 4.48 -23.54
N SER A 3 5.24 5.48 -22.71
CA SER A 3 5.46 6.86 -23.15
C SER A 3 6.68 7.43 -22.43
N ILE A 4 7.52 8.18 -23.15
CA ILE A 4 8.64 8.93 -22.57
C ILE A 4 8.17 10.36 -22.37
N ILE A 5 8.11 10.80 -21.11
CA ILE A 5 7.59 12.10 -20.71
C ILE A 5 8.72 12.91 -20.08
N LYS A 6 8.80 14.20 -20.43
CA LYS A 6 9.71 15.13 -19.77
C LYS A 6 9.01 15.81 -18.59
N LEU A 7 9.73 15.96 -17.49
CA LEU A 7 9.31 16.82 -16.39
C LEU A 7 9.22 18.27 -16.87
N ASP A 8 8.21 18.99 -16.38
CA ASP A 8 8.15 20.43 -16.62
C ASP A 8 9.06 21.22 -15.66
N THR A 9 9.10 22.55 -15.81
CA THR A 9 9.93 23.44 -15.00
C THR A 9 9.58 23.45 -13.51
N ARG A 10 8.42 22.90 -13.13
CA ARG A 10 7.96 22.77 -11.74
C ARG A 10 8.12 21.34 -11.22
N GLY A 11 8.75 20.45 -11.97
CA GLY A 11 8.95 19.05 -11.60
C GLY A 11 7.66 18.21 -11.69
N ARG A 12 6.67 18.64 -12.47
CA ARG A 12 5.40 17.90 -12.61
C ARG A 12 5.50 16.88 -13.75
N LEU A 13 4.90 15.71 -13.52
CA LEU A 13 4.62 14.72 -14.56
C LEU A 13 3.18 14.89 -15.04
N VAL A 14 3.00 15.03 -16.35
CA VAL A 14 1.67 15.08 -16.97
C VAL A 14 1.32 13.69 -17.47
N ILE A 15 0.32 13.05 -16.87
CA ILE A 15 -0.14 11.73 -17.31
C ILE A 15 -0.84 11.90 -18.67
N PRO A 16 -0.42 11.15 -19.71
CA PRO A 16 -1.04 11.22 -21.04
C PRO A 16 -2.54 10.90 -20.99
N ASN A 17 -3.33 11.54 -21.86
CA ASN A 17 -4.79 11.37 -21.87
C ASN A 17 -5.20 9.90 -21.99
N GLU A 18 -4.58 9.16 -22.90
CA GLU A 18 -4.85 7.74 -23.11
C GLU A 18 -4.66 6.90 -21.83
N PHE A 19 -3.68 7.26 -20.99
CA PHE A 19 -3.41 6.54 -19.74
C PHE A 19 -4.44 6.93 -18.67
N ARG A 20 -4.85 8.20 -18.64
CA ARG A 20 -5.92 8.68 -17.74
C ARG A 20 -7.25 8.01 -18.07
N GLU A 21 -7.60 7.92 -19.35
CA GLU A 21 -8.82 7.25 -19.82
C GLU A 21 -8.81 5.76 -19.49
N ALA A 22 -7.69 5.07 -19.72
CA ALA A 22 -7.56 3.66 -19.37
C ALA A 22 -7.65 3.37 -17.86
N LEU A 23 -7.30 4.35 -17.02
CA LEU A 23 -7.38 4.26 -15.55
C LEU A 23 -8.66 4.91 -14.97
N ASP A 24 -9.53 5.46 -15.82
CA ASP A 24 -10.69 6.29 -15.45
C ASP A 24 -10.34 7.44 -14.47
N LEU A 25 -9.15 8.04 -14.62
CA LEU A 25 -8.67 9.13 -13.78
C LEU A 25 -9.27 10.47 -14.22
N LYS A 26 -9.99 11.12 -13.30
CA LYS A 26 -10.64 12.42 -13.50
C LYS A 26 -9.95 13.50 -12.67
N GLU A 27 -10.21 14.75 -13.04
CA GLU A 27 -9.71 15.89 -12.27
C GLU A 27 -10.27 15.86 -10.85
N GLY A 28 -9.39 16.03 -9.86
CA GLY A 28 -9.74 15.96 -8.44
C GLY A 28 -9.67 14.57 -7.82
N ASP A 29 -9.46 13.51 -8.61
CA ASP A 29 -9.22 12.17 -8.07
C ASP A 29 -7.90 12.13 -7.29
N ASN A 30 -7.90 11.38 -6.20
CA ASN A 30 -6.66 11.10 -5.48
C ASN A 30 -5.91 9.95 -6.15
N VAL A 31 -4.59 10.03 -6.15
CA VAL A 31 -3.70 8.95 -6.57
C VAL A 31 -2.68 8.71 -5.48
N LEU A 32 -2.36 7.43 -5.25
CA LEU A 32 -1.24 7.06 -4.41
C LEU A 32 0.03 7.09 -5.24
N VAL A 33 1.03 7.84 -4.76
CA VAL A 33 2.37 7.88 -5.35
C VAL A 33 3.34 7.23 -4.37
N SER A 34 3.87 6.07 -4.74
CA SER A 34 4.79 5.31 -3.88
C SER A 34 6.20 5.31 -4.47
N LEU A 35 7.19 5.66 -3.64
CA LEU A 35 8.61 5.55 -3.98
C LEU A 35 9.20 4.28 -3.38
N ASP A 36 9.71 3.39 -4.24
CA ASP A 36 10.59 2.30 -3.82
C ASP A 36 12.04 2.68 -4.09
N SER A 37 12.74 3.09 -3.04
CA SER A 37 14.14 3.49 -3.08
C SER A 37 15.12 2.32 -3.25
N LYS A 38 14.68 1.07 -3.14
CA LYS A 38 15.53 -0.10 -3.46
C LYS A 38 15.64 -0.30 -4.96
N THR A 39 14.53 -0.09 -5.67
CA THR A 39 14.45 -0.25 -7.13
C THR A 39 14.56 1.08 -7.89
N ASN A 40 14.58 2.21 -7.18
CA ASN A 40 14.49 3.57 -7.74
C ASN A 40 13.26 3.74 -8.65
N THR A 41 12.13 3.17 -8.25
CA THR A 41 10.87 3.24 -9.01
C THR A 41 9.83 4.08 -8.27
N ILE A 42 9.03 4.82 -9.04
CA ILE A 42 7.79 5.43 -8.56
C ILE A 42 6.64 4.66 -9.19
N SER A 43 5.72 4.17 -8.37
CA SER A 43 4.43 3.65 -8.83
C SER A 43 3.32 4.65 -8.52
N ILE A 44 2.39 4.79 -9.47
CA ILE A 44 1.21 5.64 -9.35
C ILE A 44 0.00 4.73 -9.51
N SER A 45 -0.85 4.68 -8.49
CA SER A 45 -2.09 3.90 -8.50
C SER A 45 -3.29 4.81 -8.19
N PRO A 46 -4.41 4.68 -8.93
CA PRO A 46 -5.68 5.26 -8.52
C PRO A 46 -6.07 4.74 -7.13
N ILE A 47 -6.60 5.62 -6.29
CA ILE A 47 -7.23 5.22 -5.02
C ILE A 47 -8.69 5.66 -5.03
N TYR A 48 -9.58 4.72 -4.69
CA TYR A 48 -11.02 4.92 -4.75
C TYR A 48 -11.58 4.91 -3.33
N GLY A 49 -12.12 6.03 -2.86
CA GLY A 49 -12.73 6.10 -1.54
C GLY A 49 -12.55 7.44 -0.83
N LYS A 50 -13.14 7.54 0.36
CA LYS A 50 -12.84 8.61 1.34
C LYS A 50 -11.74 8.10 2.27
N ASP A 51 -10.50 8.23 1.81
CA ASP A 51 -9.35 7.55 2.40
C ASP A 51 -8.81 8.30 3.62
N ASN A 52 -9.52 8.24 4.74
CA ASN A 52 -9.28 9.13 5.88
C ASN A 52 -7.98 8.82 6.64
N ASP A 53 -7.61 7.53 6.76
CA ASP A 53 -6.47 7.12 7.58
C ASP A 53 -5.64 6.02 6.90
N LEU A 54 -4.86 6.42 5.89
CA LEU A 54 -4.03 5.50 5.11
C LEU A 54 -2.70 5.17 5.80
N VAL A 55 -2.38 3.88 5.82
CA VAL A 55 -1.10 3.37 6.30
C VAL A 55 -0.45 2.45 5.28
N LYS A 56 0.88 2.44 5.28
CA LYS A 56 1.68 1.40 4.62
C LYS A 56 2.06 0.36 5.67
N MET A 57 1.78 -0.90 5.39
CA MET A 57 2.23 -2.03 6.21
C MET A 57 3.24 -2.86 5.42
N GLU A 58 4.30 -3.28 6.10
CA GLU A 58 5.29 -4.22 5.58
C GLU A 58 5.36 -5.37 6.58
N ILE A 59 4.91 -6.56 6.17
CA ILE A 59 4.78 -7.73 7.04
C ILE A 59 5.70 -8.82 6.49
N GLU A 60 6.62 -9.31 7.32
CA GLU A 60 7.41 -10.50 7.06
C GLU A 60 6.84 -11.68 7.85
N PHE A 61 6.65 -12.80 7.16
CA PHE A 61 5.97 -13.96 7.71
C PHE A 61 6.55 -15.27 7.16
N GLY A 62 6.35 -16.35 7.92
CA GLY A 62 6.78 -17.68 7.51
C GLY A 62 6.00 -18.16 6.26
N ASP A 63 6.72 -18.56 5.21
CA ASP A 63 6.15 -19.00 3.92
C ASP A 63 5.60 -20.44 4.00
N THR A 64 4.63 -20.67 4.89
CA THR A 64 3.89 -21.93 4.99
C THR A 64 2.47 -21.78 4.44
N PRO A 65 1.88 -22.87 3.89
CA PRO A 65 0.54 -22.81 3.30
C PRO A 65 -0.50 -22.21 4.25
N GLY A 66 -1.21 -21.18 3.76
CA GLY A 66 -2.30 -20.53 4.48
C GLY A 66 -1.87 -19.41 5.44
N CYS A 67 -0.58 -19.13 5.63
CA CYS A 67 -0.14 -17.99 6.47
C CYS A 67 -0.72 -16.66 5.98
N LEU A 68 -0.59 -16.36 4.67
CA LEU A 68 -1.12 -15.12 4.10
C LEU A 68 -2.62 -14.96 4.36
N ALA A 69 -3.40 -16.04 4.17
CA ALA A 69 -4.84 -16.04 4.42
C ALA A 69 -5.16 -15.79 5.90
N LYS A 70 -4.42 -16.40 6.83
CA LYS A 70 -4.62 -16.17 8.28
C LYS A 70 -4.31 -14.73 8.67
N ILE A 71 -3.24 -14.15 8.13
CA ILE A 71 -2.88 -12.74 8.36
C ILE A 71 -3.98 -11.84 7.77
N ALA A 72 -4.46 -12.13 6.56
CA ALA A 72 -5.57 -11.40 5.94
C ALA A 72 -6.86 -11.46 6.78
N THR A 73 -7.21 -12.64 7.30
CA THR A 73 -8.35 -12.79 8.22
C THR A 73 -8.18 -11.94 9.47
N LYS A 74 -6.98 -11.91 10.06
CA LYS A 74 -6.70 -11.07 11.24
C LYS A 74 -6.84 -9.58 10.92
N LEU A 75 -6.38 -9.13 9.76
CA LEU A 75 -6.57 -7.74 9.31
C LEU A 75 -8.06 -7.40 9.14
N ALA A 76 -8.84 -8.33 8.59
CA ALA A 76 -10.29 -8.18 8.45
C ALA A 76 -11.01 -8.11 9.81
N GLU A 77 -10.62 -8.92 10.79
CA GLU A 77 -11.13 -8.86 12.18
C GLU A 77 -10.85 -7.49 12.82
N LEU A 78 -9.72 -6.87 12.49
CA LEU A 78 -9.35 -5.52 12.93
C LEU A 78 -10.05 -4.41 12.12
N LYS A 79 -10.97 -4.76 11.20
CA LYS A 79 -11.68 -3.83 10.31
C LYS A 79 -10.77 -2.97 9.43
N ILE A 80 -9.65 -3.55 8.99
CA ILE A 80 -8.68 -2.89 8.11
C ILE A 80 -9.07 -3.13 6.66
N ASP A 81 -9.17 -2.05 5.88
CA ASP A 81 -9.54 -2.09 4.47
C ASP A 81 -8.29 -2.14 3.59
N LEU A 82 -8.10 -3.19 2.79
CA LEU A 82 -6.89 -3.39 1.99
C LEU A 82 -7.08 -2.76 0.60
N ILE A 83 -6.34 -1.68 0.32
CA ILE A 83 -6.46 -0.92 -0.94
C ILE A 83 -5.50 -1.47 -1.99
N MET A 84 -4.27 -1.76 -1.58
CA MET A 84 -3.25 -2.33 -2.46
C MET A 84 -2.48 -3.39 -1.71
N THR A 85 -2.18 -4.50 -2.37
CA THR A 85 -1.43 -5.60 -1.78
C THR A 85 -0.43 -6.16 -2.78
N GLU A 86 0.81 -6.34 -2.37
CA GLU A 86 1.83 -7.05 -3.12
C GLU A 86 2.53 -8.04 -2.21
N SER A 87 2.53 -9.33 -2.57
CA SER A 87 3.24 -10.36 -1.82
C SER A 87 4.36 -10.97 -2.66
N LYS A 88 5.52 -11.18 -2.04
CA LYS A 88 6.71 -11.77 -2.65
C LYS A 88 7.31 -12.81 -1.70
N SER A 89 7.52 -14.03 -2.17
CA SER A 89 8.35 -15.02 -1.47
C SER A 89 9.83 -14.68 -1.68
N PHE A 90 10.61 -14.54 -0.61
CA PHE A 90 12.05 -14.28 -0.71
C PHE A 90 12.85 -15.57 -0.87
N GLU A 91 12.48 -16.57 -0.08
CA GLU A 91 13.04 -17.91 -0.11
C GLU A 91 11.86 -18.88 -0.02
N ARG A 92 11.66 -19.67 -1.07
CA ARG A 92 10.53 -20.59 -1.15
C ARG A 92 10.49 -21.52 0.06
N GLY A 93 9.41 -21.45 0.84
CA GLY A 93 9.18 -22.32 1.99
C GLY A 93 9.82 -21.87 3.30
N THR A 94 10.51 -20.72 3.33
CA THR A 94 11.01 -20.13 4.59
C THR A 94 10.36 -18.78 4.86
N LYS A 95 10.55 -17.78 4.00
CA LYS A 95 10.13 -16.39 4.28
C LYS A 95 9.46 -15.69 3.10
N ALA A 96 8.42 -14.94 3.41
CA ALA A 96 7.72 -14.07 2.47
C ALA A 96 7.49 -12.68 3.06
N ARG A 97 7.33 -11.70 2.18
CA ARG A 97 6.91 -10.34 2.51
C ARG A 97 5.57 -10.02 1.90
N TRP A 98 4.80 -9.26 2.64
CA TRP A 98 3.55 -8.67 2.21
C TRP A 98 3.59 -7.18 2.43
N ASP A 99 3.60 -6.43 1.34
CA ASP A 99 3.46 -4.98 1.31
C ASP A 99 2.00 -4.62 1.08
N ILE A 100 1.47 -3.78 1.96
CA ILE A 100 0.05 -3.43 1.99
C ILE A 100 -0.08 -1.91 2.09
N ILE A 101 -1.00 -1.36 1.32
CA ILE A 101 -1.57 -0.04 1.56
C ILE A 101 -3.00 -0.27 2.02
N ALA A 102 -3.35 0.28 3.18
CA ALA A 102 -4.63 0.03 3.81
C ALA A 102 -5.22 1.30 4.42
N ASP A 103 -6.54 1.35 4.51
CA ASP A 103 -7.27 2.32 5.30
C ASP A 103 -7.64 1.70 6.66
N ILE A 104 -7.18 2.34 7.74
CA ILE A 104 -7.48 1.94 9.11
C ILE A 104 -8.59 2.81 9.73
N SER A 105 -9.24 3.68 8.97
CA SER A 105 -10.26 4.62 9.46
C SER A 105 -11.47 3.95 10.12
N LYS A 106 -11.74 2.68 9.79
CA LYS A 106 -12.81 1.85 10.38
C LYS A 106 -12.33 0.98 11.54
N SER A 107 -11.02 0.95 11.80
CA SER A 107 -10.43 0.22 12.91
C SER A 107 -10.55 1.00 14.21
N GLU A 108 -10.84 0.30 15.30
CA GLU A 108 -10.83 0.86 16.66
C GLU A 108 -9.43 0.83 17.29
N PHE A 109 -8.45 0.28 16.58
CA PHE A 109 -7.09 0.06 17.05
C PHE A 109 -6.13 1.12 16.49
N SER A 110 -5.26 1.64 17.34
CA SER A 110 -4.11 2.44 16.92
C SER A 110 -3.10 1.59 16.13
N ILE A 111 -2.25 2.24 15.34
CA ILE A 111 -1.15 1.61 14.59
C ILE A 111 -0.32 0.64 15.46
N ASN A 112 0.04 1.05 16.68
CA ASN A 112 0.81 0.22 17.60
C ASN A 112 0.03 -1.01 18.07
N GLN A 113 -1.27 -0.87 18.32
CA GLN A 113 -2.12 -1.99 18.69
C GLN A 113 -2.29 -2.97 17.52
N ILE A 114 -2.52 -2.47 16.30
CA ILE A 114 -2.59 -3.30 15.08
C ILE A 114 -1.29 -4.10 14.92
N LYS A 115 -0.14 -3.44 15.02
CA LYS A 115 1.18 -4.10 14.95
C LYS A 115 1.31 -5.20 16.01
N ASN A 116 0.93 -4.92 17.25
CA ASN A 116 0.99 -5.89 18.34
C ASN A 116 0.05 -7.08 18.10
N GLU A 117 -1.16 -6.85 17.60
CA GLU A 117 -2.12 -7.90 17.26
C GLU A 117 -1.61 -8.81 16.15
N LEU A 118 -0.91 -8.25 15.15
CA LEU A 118 -0.27 -9.04 14.08
C LEU A 118 0.86 -9.91 14.62
N LEU A 119 1.74 -9.36 15.47
CA LEU A 119 2.87 -10.10 16.06
C LEU A 119 2.43 -11.25 16.99
N LYS A 120 1.22 -11.20 17.56
CA LYS A 120 0.65 -12.28 18.36
C LYS A 120 0.21 -13.51 17.55
N THR A 121 0.12 -13.41 16.22
CA THR A 121 -0.44 -14.48 15.39
C THR A 121 0.47 -15.70 15.23
N ASN A 122 1.70 -15.69 15.76
CA ASN A 122 2.77 -16.71 15.58
C ASN A 122 3.23 -16.93 14.13
N PHE A 123 2.55 -16.37 13.12
CA PHE A 123 2.91 -16.46 11.71
C PHE A 123 3.74 -15.25 11.23
N VAL A 124 3.62 -14.12 11.91
CA VAL A 124 4.33 -12.87 11.61
C VAL A 124 5.65 -12.83 12.38
N GLU A 125 6.76 -12.68 11.66
CA GLU A 125 8.10 -12.52 12.25
C GLU A 125 8.41 -11.04 12.51
N GLN A 126 8.04 -10.17 11.57
CA GLN A 126 8.27 -8.74 11.66
C GLN A 126 7.12 -7.96 11.01
N ALA A 127 6.78 -6.81 11.60
CA ALA A 127 5.79 -5.89 11.04
C ALA A 127 6.24 -4.43 11.22
N SER A 128 6.15 -3.66 10.14
CA SER A 128 6.28 -2.20 10.13
C SER A 128 4.96 -1.61 9.64
N ILE A 129 4.50 -0.54 10.31
CA ILE A 129 3.31 0.20 9.89
C ILE A 129 3.66 1.68 9.97
N THR A 130 3.49 2.40 8.87
CA THR A 130 3.78 3.84 8.78
C THR A 130 2.60 4.60 8.21
N GLN A 131 2.31 5.76 8.79
CA GLN A 131 1.28 6.66 8.29
C GLN A 131 1.67 7.19 6.91
N ILE A 132 0.74 7.16 5.96
CA ILE A 132 0.91 7.82 4.67
C ILE A 132 0.46 9.28 4.83
N SER A 133 1.39 10.20 4.64
CA SER A 133 1.09 11.64 4.67
C SER A 133 0.30 12.04 3.43
N ARG A 134 -0.75 12.85 3.61
CA ARG A 134 -1.42 13.50 2.48
C ARG A 134 -0.54 14.65 1.99
N GLY A 135 -0.09 14.57 0.74
CA GLY A 135 0.44 15.73 0.04
C GLY A 135 -0.66 16.79 -0.10
N ARG A 136 -0.38 18.04 0.25
CA ARG A 136 -1.29 19.14 -0.06
C ARG A 136 -1.17 19.44 -1.55
N LEU A 137 -2.28 19.51 -2.27
CA LEU A 137 -2.31 20.18 -3.57
C LEU A 137 -1.90 21.63 -3.31
N HIS A 138 -0.75 22.04 -3.84
CA HIS A 138 -0.42 23.46 -3.89
C HIS A 138 -1.33 24.10 -4.96
N PRO A 139 -2.07 25.18 -4.61
CA PRO A 139 -2.92 25.90 -5.56
C PRO A 139 -2.13 26.51 -6.71
#